data_AF-A0A9Q8SK41-F1
#
_entry.id   AF-A0A9Q8SK41-F1
#
_cell.length_a   1.000
_cell.length_b   1.000
_cell.length_c   1.000
_cell.angle_alpha   90.00
_cell.angle_beta   90.00
_cell.angle_gamma   90.00
#
_symmetry.space_group_name_H-M   'P 1'
#
loop_
_entity.id
_entity.type
_entity.pdbx_description
1 polymer ?
#
loop_
_entity_poly.entity_id
_entity_poly.type
_entity_poly.pdbx_seq_one_letter_code
_entity_poly.pdbx_strand_id
1 'polypeptide(L)'
;MSEHDLAGEIWKSPLPSLLDISVARRAGQRGLDEDIVAKDSQDDSFQSISISPSLSQHGVGRPFEDREKARLFMHYIHDLSTWVDVSDKRRHFGTEVPKRACHSPLLAYAIIALASRSLCSIKGTDDSKPSTYYSHALQILIPILGSSTEALNEEVLAAIVILRQYEEMTDTDFGVHLSGSSKLLNSMFSLASKGGLGEAASWIVLRQDYWVALVKSQPLSINLDSYKGSSSFVVSDPECLANLVGYQHYSLARMILHIFNPYLSKPSLDTFRRRRESEQAVLDNFRLLLGLAISNPLVVNASFTAAHALRACGIYLTDPKEQRESLDLLDKLHQRTGWRTKDLEEQLNSQWSQDSCNSAFGHLFAEARK
;
A
#
# COMPACT_ATOMS: atom_id res chain seq x y z
N MET A 1 8.43 -51.08 -29.52
CA MET A 1 7.24 -50.77 -28.69
C MET A 1 7.77 -50.05 -27.45
N SER A 2 8.23 -48.80 -27.55
CA SER A 2 7.48 -47.54 -27.61
C SER A 2 6.35 -47.45 -26.58
N GLU A 3 6.59 -46.69 -25.53
CA GLU A 3 5.57 -45.78 -24.97
C GLU A 3 6.32 -44.53 -24.50
N HIS A 4 6.03 -43.45 -25.22
CA HIS A 4 6.57 -42.11 -25.07
C HIS A 4 5.80 -41.33 -24.00
N ASP A 5 6.56 -40.51 -23.27
CA ASP A 5 6.26 -39.15 -22.83
C ASP A 5 4.80 -38.67 -22.99
N LEU A 6 4.11 -38.50 -21.87
CA LEU A 6 2.98 -37.58 -21.72
C LEU A 6 3.42 -36.36 -20.91
N ALA A 7 4.32 -35.57 -21.48
CA ALA A 7 4.45 -34.17 -21.12
C ALA A 7 3.29 -33.40 -21.77
N GLY A 8 2.21 -33.21 -21.01
CA GLY A 8 1.09 -32.37 -21.43
C GLY A 8 1.56 -30.93 -21.68
N GLU A 9 1.49 -30.52 -22.93
CA GLU A 9 1.89 -29.21 -23.45
C GLU A 9 1.15 -28.06 -22.74
N ILE A 10 1.82 -27.47 -21.76
CA ILE A 10 1.42 -26.22 -21.11
C ILE A 10 1.97 -25.09 -22.00
N TRP A 11 1.06 -24.51 -22.82
CA TRP A 11 1.16 -23.26 -23.60
C TRP A 11 1.56 -23.40 -25.08
N LYS A 12 0.56 -23.62 -25.95
CA LYS A 12 0.71 -23.61 -27.43
C LYS A 12 0.61 -22.23 -28.10
N SER A 13 0.46 -21.16 -27.32
CA SER A 13 0.37 -19.80 -27.85
C SER A 13 1.28 -18.87 -27.05
N PRO A 14 2.12 -18.03 -27.69
CA PRO A 14 2.80 -16.95 -26.99
C PRO A 14 1.76 -16.05 -26.31
N LEU A 15 2.09 -15.52 -25.12
CA LEU A 15 1.29 -14.51 -24.44
C LEU A 15 0.89 -13.44 -25.44
N PRO A 16 -0.41 -13.08 -25.57
CA PRO A 16 -0.80 -12.00 -26.46
C PRO A 16 -0.07 -10.72 -26.06
N SER A 17 0.63 -10.11 -27.02
CA SER A 17 1.35 -8.85 -26.84
C SER A 17 0.35 -7.75 -26.52
N LEU A 18 0.55 -7.05 -25.40
CA LEU A 18 -0.27 -5.90 -24.99
C LEU A 18 -0.11 -4.66 -25.91
N LEU A 19 0.81 -4.70 -26.86
CA LEU A 19 1.08 -3.57 -27.76
C LEU A 19 0.04 -3.43 -28.88
N ASP A 20 -0.62 -4.52 -29.29
CA ASP A 20 -1.56 -4.52 -30.42
C ASP A 20 -2.95 -3.93 -30.08
N ILE A 21 -3.26 -3.76 -28.79
CA ILE A 21 -4.55 -3.22 -28.31
C ILE A 21 -4.61 -1.69 -28.41
N SER A 22 -3.44 -1.01 -28.56
CA SER A 22 -3.33 0.44 -28.45
C SER A 22 -3.79 1.25 -29.68
N VAL A 23 -4.03 0.59 -30.82
CA VAL A 23 -4.34 1.28 -32.10
C VAL A 23 -5.86 1.42 -32.34
N ALA A 24 -6.70 0.63 -31.69
CA ALA A 24 -8.14 0.58 -32.00
C ALA A 24 -9.01 1.63 -31.28
N ARG A 25 -8.50 2.38 -30.28
CA ARG A 25 -9.31 3.27 -29.42
C ARG A 25 -9.26 4.76 -29.76
N ARG A 26 -8.52 5.21 -30.79
CA ARG A 26 -8.37 6.65 -31.12
C ARG A 26 -9.31 7.19 -32.21
N ALA A 27 -10.22 6.38 -32.74
CA ALA A 27 -11.16 6.83 -33.76
C ALA A 27 -12.60 6.90 -33.21
N GLY A 28 -12.93 7.96 -32.48
CA GLY A 28 -14.32 8.27 -32.18
C GLY A 28 -14.55 9.11 -30.94
N GLN A 29 -14.27 10.42 -31.03
CA GLN A 29 -15.14 11.49 -30.49
C GLN A 29 -14.49 12.87 -30.73
N ARG A 30 -15.11 13.66 -31.63
CA ARG A 30 -14.93 15.11 -31.81
C ARG A 30 -16.31 15.78 -31.74
N GLY A 31 -16.38 16.93 -31.06
CA GLY A 31 -17.48 17.92 -31.08
C GLY A 31 -18.62 17.56 -30.12
N LEU A 32 -19.17 18.46 -29.29
CA LEU A 32 -19.59 19.85 -29.55
C LEU A 32 -19.71 20.68 -28.25
N ASP A 33 -19.68 22.00 -28.41
CA ASP A 33 -19.83 23.08 -27.41
C ASP A 33 -21.23 23.15 -26.75
N GLU A 34 -21.32 23.77 -25.54
CA GLU A 34 -22.11 25.00 -25.27
C GLU A 34 -22.14 25.40 -23.77
N ASP A 35 -22.15 26.71 -23.54
CA ASP A 35 -22.23 27.47 -22.28
C ASP A 35 -23.57 27.31 -21.52
N ILE A 36 -23.58 27.64 -20.20
CA ILE A 36 -24.55 28.55 -19.53
C ILE A 36 -24.15 28.80 -18.06
N VAL A 37 -24.29 30.07 -17.64
CA VAL A 37 -23.99 30.68 -16.33
C VAL A 37 -25.22 30.70 -15.41
N ALA A 38 -25.05 30.56 -14.08
CA ALA A 38 -25.85 31.26 -13.06
C ALA A 38 -25.17 31.27 -11.66
N LYS A 39 -25.48 32.31 -10.87
CA LYS A 39 -24.79 32.84 -9.67
C LYS A 39 -25.61 32.67 -8.37
N ASP A 40 -24.87 32.75 -7.24
CA ASP A 40 -25.18 33.35 -5.92
C ASP A 40 -26.00 32.63 -4.82
N SER A 41 -25.26 32.34 -3.72
CA SER A 41 -25.35 32.89 -2.34
C SER A 41 -26.36 32.38 -1.27
N GLN A 42 -25.75 31.79 -0.22
CA GLN A 42 -25.95 31.89 1.25
C GLN A 42 -27.31 31.65 1.93
N ASP A 43 -27.35 30.74 2.93
CA ASP A 43 -27.57 31.16 4.34
C ASP A 43 -27.12 30.09 5.36
N ASP A 44 -26.49 30.54 6.44
CA ASP A 44 -25.90 29.77 7.55
C ASP A 44 -26.88 29.73 8.74
N SER A 45 -27.20 28.53 9.25
CA SER A 45 -27.70 28.39 10.63
C SER A 45 -27.33 27.03 11.22
N PHE A 46 -26.37 27.05 12.15
CA PHE A 46 -25.91 25.87 12.89
C PHE A 46 -26.85 25.57 14.06
N GLN A 47 -27.56 24.43 13.99
CA GLN A 47 -28.16 23.77 15.15
C GLN A 47 -27.39 22.49 15.46
N SER A 48 -26.90 22.40 16.70
CA SER A 48 -26.21 21.22 17.24
C SER A 48 -27.19 20.06 17.43
N ILE A 49 -27.13 19.06 16.55
CA ILE A 49 -27.92 17.83 16.68
C ILE A 49 -26.99 16.72 17.18
N SER A 50 -27.31 16.18 18.36
CA SER A 50 -26.76 14.94 18.89
C SER A 50 -27.13 13.78 17.95
N ILE A 51 -26.14 13.25 17.21
CA ILE A 51 -26.39 12.24 16.19
C ILE A 51 -26.29 10.84 16.83
N SER A 52 -27.40 10.13 16.86
CA SER A 52 -27.39 8.67 16.83
C SER A 52 -28.22 8.27 15.62
N PRO A 53 -27.63 7.98 14.44
CA PRO A 53 -28.43 7.84 13.25
C PRO A 53 -28.75 6.37 12.98
N SER A 54 -30.03 6.11 12.73
CA SER A 54 -30.52 4.83 12.20
C SER A 54 -30.32 4.78 10.68
N LEU A 55 -30.13 3.59 10.09
CA LEU A 55 -29.90 3.42 8.64
C LEU A 55 -31.06 3.91 7.76
N SER A 56 -32.27 3.97 8.32
CA SER A 56 -33.46 4.47 7.65
C SER A 56 -33.36 5.98 7.37
N GLN A 57 -32.76 6.76 8.28
CA GLN A 57 -32.53 8.19 8.08
C GLN A 57 -31.58 8.48 6.90
N HIS A 58 -30.76 7.49 6.55
CA HIS A 58 -29.81 7.57 5.46
C HIS A 58 -30.29 6.88 4.19
N GLY A 59 -31.54 6.39 4.10
CA GLY A 59 -32.09 5.78 2.88
C GLY A 59 -31.54 4.39 2.52
N VAL A 60 -30.80 3.75 3.42
CA VAL A 60 -30.27 2.38 3.24
C VAL A 60 -31.26 1.33 3.77
N GLY A 61 -31.95 1.62 4.89
CA GLY A 61 -32.96 0.75 5.49
C GLY A 61 -32.41 -0.54 6.13
N ARG A 62 -33.24 -1.23 6.93
CA ARG A 62 -32.97 -2.58 7.48
C ARG A 62 -34.22 -3.44 7.40
N PRO A 63 -34.16 -4.67 6.85
CA PRO A 63 -33.09 -5.25 6.00
C PRO A 63 -32.80 -4.37 4.77
N PHE A 64 -31.90 -4.76 3.85
CA PHE A 64 -31.94 -4.17 2.51
C PHE A 64 -33.31 -4.52 1.91
N GLU A 65 -34.31 -3.67 2.12
CA GLU A 65 -35.68 -3.85 1.61
C GLU A 65 -35.68 -3.80 0.07
N ASP A 66 -34.64 -3.17 -0.48
CA ASP A 66 -34.36 -3.09 -1.91
C ASP A 66 -33.56 -4.30 -2.41
N ARG A 67 -34.19 -5.07 -3.31
CA ARG A 67 -33.59 -6.23 -4.00
C ARG A 67 -32.30 -5.87 -4.74
N GLU A 68 -32.20 -4.66 -5.30
CA GLU A 68 -31.00 -4.21 -6.00
C GLU A 68 -29.83 -4.04 -5.03
N LYS A 69 -30.03 -3.28 -3.94
CA LYS A 69 -29.00 -3.09 -2.90
C LYS A 69 -28.58 -4.41 -2.26
N ALA A 70 -29.51 -5.33 -2.01
CA ALA A 70 -29.17 -6.68 -1.53
C ALA A 70 -28.26 -7.43 -2.50
N ARG A 71 -28.53 -7.35 -3.82
CA ARG A 71 -27.68 -7.96 -4.85
C ARG A 71 -26.29 -7.34 -4.90
N LEU A 72 -26.19 -6.01 -4.79
CA LEU A 72 -24.92 -5.29 -4.73
C LEU A 72 -24.10 -5.71 -3.50
N PHE A 73 -24.75 -5.82 -2.34
CA PHE A 73 -24.10 -6.24 -1.11
C PHE A 73 -23.56 -7.66 -1.20
N MET A 74 -24.33 -8.59 -1.78
CA MET A 74 -23.86 -9.96 -2.02
C MET A 74 -22.71 -10.03 -3.02
N HIS A 75 -22.74 -9.21 -4.08
CA HIS A 75 -21.62 -9.09 -5.03
C HIS A 75 -20.34 -8.61 -4.33
N TYR A 76 -20.45 -7.66 -3.41
CA TYR A 76 -19.30 -7.23 -2.61
C TYR A 76 -18.72 -8.38 -1.76
N ILE A 77 -19.55 -9.10 -1.01
CA ILE A 77 -19.09 -10.17 -0.11
C ILE A 77 -18.42 -11.31 -0.88
N HIS A 78 -19.01 -11.73 -2.00
CA HIS A 78 -18.54 -12.91 -2.73
C HIS A 78 -17.39 -12.62 -3.68
N ASP A 79 -17.40 -11.44 -4.31
CA ASP A 79 -16.46 -11.14 -5.39
C ASP A 79 -15.43 -10.08 -4.96
N LEU A 80 -15.89 -8.91 -4.49
CA LEU A 80 -15.02 -7.74 -4.35
C LEU A 80 -14.18 -7.75 -3.08
N SER A 81 -14.70 -8.29 -1.96
CA SER A 81 -13.95 -8.33 -0.70
C SER A 81 -12.68 -9.18 -0.82
N THR A 82 -12.71 -10.18 -1.71
CA THR A 82 -11.58 -11.09 -1.94
C THR A 82 -10.34 -10.38 -2.47
N TRP A 83 -10.51 -9.23 -3.13
CA TRP A 83 -9.41 -8.45 -3.69
C TRP A 83 -8.53 -7.84 -2.61
N VAL A 84 -9.13 -7.44 -1.49
CA VAL A 84 -8.45 -6.74 -0.39
C VAL A 84 -8.10 -7.66 0.78
N ASP A 85 -8.83 -8.77 0.95
CA ASP A 85 -8.60 -9.77 2.01
C ASP A 85 -7.38 -10.69 1.74
N VAL A 86 -6.67 -10.55 0.62
CA VAL A 86 -5.57 -11.45 0.19
C VAL A 86 -4.45 -11.61 1.22
N SER A 87 -4.25 -10.61 2.09
CA SER A 87 -3.25 -10.61 3.15
C SER A 87 -3.86 -10.56 4.55
N ASP A 88 -5.12 -10.97 4.67
CA ASP A 88 -5.87 -11.00 5.92
C ASP A 88 -6.50 -12.37 6.15
N LYS A 89 -5.86 -13.17 7.02
CA LYS A 89 -6.31 -14.52 7.38
C LYS A 89 -7.77 -14.56 7.86
N ARG A 90 -8.25 -13.50 8.52
CA ARG A 90 -9.61 -13.43 9.06
C ARG A 90 -10.62 -12.88 8.06
N ARG A 91 -10.17 -12.43 6.89
CA ARG A 91 -11.00 -11.87 5.82
C ARG A 91 -11.97 -10.81 6.35
N HIS A 92 -11.46 -9.83 7.10
CA HIS A 92 -12.31 -8.88 7.81
C HIS A 92 -13.18 -8.08 6.83
N PHE A 93 -12.74 -7.80 5.60
CA PHE A 93 -13.56 -7.09 4.61
C PHE A 93 -14.69 -7.97 4.05
N GLY A 94 -14.51 -9.29 3.98
CA GLY A 94 -15.56 -10.24 3.59
C GLY A 94 -16.46 -10.73 4.72
N THR A 95 -16.06 -10.54 5.99
CA THR A 95 -16.76 -11.12 7.14
C THR A 95 -17.26 -10.09 8.15
N GLU A 96 -16.39 -9.23 8.66
CA GLU A 96 -16.71 -8.27 9.73
C GLU A 96 -17.29 -6.97 9.17
N VAL A 97 -16.70 -6.43 8.09
CA VAL A 97 -17.17 -5.20 7.44
C VAL A 97 -18.63 -5.32 6.98
N PRO A 98 -19.10 -6.43 6.37
CA PRO A 98 -20.51 -6.57 6.01
C PRO A 98 -21.44 -6.56 7.23
N LYS A 99 -21.06 -7.22 8.34
CA LYS A 99 -21.86 -7.21 9.59
C LYS A 99 -21.98 -5.81 10.18
N ARG A 100 -20.88 -5.04 10.15
CA ARG A 100 -20.84 -3.66 10.63
C ARG A 100 -21.58 -2.72 9.69
N ALA A 101 -21.50 -2.92 8.38
CA ALA A 101 -22.24 -2.17 7.38
C ALA A 101 -23.76 -2.28 7.55
N CYS A 102 -24.26 -3.39 8.10
CA CYS A 102 -25.66 -3.45 8.48
C CYS A 102 -26.01 -2.32 9.48
N HIS A 103 -25.10 -1.91 10.37
CA HIS A 103 -25.31 -0.89 11.42
C HIS A 103 -24.72 0.49 11.07
N SER A 104 -23.80 0.55 10.09
CA SER A 104 -23.04 1.74 9.71
C SER A 104 -23.43 2.22 8.30
N PRO A 105 -24.14 3.36 8.18
CA PRO A 105 -24.50 3.94 6.88
C PRO A 105 -23.29 4.21 5.99
N LEU A 106 -22.16 4.65 6.56
CA LEU A 106 -20.93 4.92 5.84
C LEU A 106 -20.40 3.66 5.14
N LEU A 107 -20.26 2.56 5.89
CA LEU A 107 -19.80 1.28 5.32
C LEU A 107 -20.80 0.72 4.32
N ALA A 108 -22.11 0.82 4.59
CA ALA A 108 -23.13 0.36 3.67
C ALA A 108 -23.06 1.11 2.32
N TYR A 109 -22.96 2.44 2.34
CA TYR A 109 -22.84 3.24 1.13
C TYR A 109 -21.53 2.97 0.39
N ALA A 110 -20.41 2.83 1.10
CA ALA A 110 -19.13 2.47 0.49
C ALA A 110 -19.22 1.12 -0.25
N ILE A 111 -19.80 0.10 0.39
CA ILE A 111 -19.98 -1.24 -0.19
C ILE A 111 -20.84 -1.18 -1.47
N ILE A 112 -22.03 -0.58 -1.39
CA ILE A 112 -22.94 -0.56 -2.56
C ILE A 112 -22.41 0.35 -3.66
N ALA A 113 -21.67 1.41 -3.35
CA ALA A 113 -21.02 2.25 -4.35
C ALA A 113 -20.00 1.45 -5.16
N LEU A 114 -19.07 0.77 -4.49
CA LEU A 114 -18.05 -0.06 -5.14
C LEU A 114 -18.69 -1.20 -5.95
N ALA A 115 -19.66 -1.92 -5.36
CA ALA A 115 -20.36 -3.00 -6.04
C ALA A 115 -21.14 -2.53 -7.27
N SER A 116 -21.83 -1.40 -7.17
CA SER A 116 -22.56 -0.82 -8.30
C SER A 116 -21.59 -0.42 -9.41
N ARG A 117 -20.47 0.22 -9.06
CA ARG A 117 -19.43 0.63 -10.02
C ARG A 117 -18.88 -0.57 -10.77
N SER A 118 -18.49 -1.63 -10.07
CA SER A 118 -17.98 -2.86 -10.67
C SER A 118 -18.95 -3.43 -11.71
N LEU A 119 -20.21 -3.60 -11.33
CA LEU A 119 -21.23 -4.16 -12.22
C LEU A 119 -21.54 -3.25 -13.41
N CYS A 120 -21.56 -1.93 -13.24
CA CYS A 120 -21.73 -0.99 -14.35
C CYS A 120 -20.54 -1.07 -15.32
N SER A 121 -19.31 -1.11 -14.82
CA SER A 121 -18.09 -1.25 -15.64
C SER A 121 -18.08 -2.57 -16.42
N ILE A 122 -18.49 -3.69 -15.81
CA ILE A 122 -18.60 -4.99 -16.49
C ILE A 122 -19.64 -4.95 -17.62
N LYS A 123 -20.78 -4.28 -17.40
CA LYS A 123 -21.86 -4.19 -18.39
C LYS A 123 -21.60 -3.13 -19.46
N GLY A 124 -20.66 -2.21 -19.25
CA GLY A 124 -20.44 -1.06 -20.11
C GLY A 124 -21.61 -0.07 -20.09
N THR A 125 -22.35 0.01 -18.98
CA THR A 125 -23.51 0.91 -18.83
C THR A 125 -23.11 2.19 -18.13
N ASP A 126 -23.47 3.33 -18.71
CA ASP A 126 -23.40 4.62 -18.03
C ASP A 126 -24.61 4.77 -17.09
N ASP A 127 -24.37 4.64 -15.80
CA ASP A 127 -25.37 4.76 -14.73
C ASP A 127 -24.84 5.75 -13.70
N SER A 128 -25.70 6.68 -13.25
CA SER A 128 -25.36 7.67 -12.23
C SER A 128 -25.38 7.11 -10.82
N LYS A 129 -26.06 5.96 -10.58
CA LYS A 129 -26.19 5.33 -9.25
C LYS A 129 -24.87 5.12 -8.50
N PRO A 130 -23.80 4.57 -9.11
CA PRO A 130 -22.52 4.40 -8.40
C PRO A 130 -22.00 5.72 -7.83
N SER A 131 -22.07 6.80 -8.63
CA SER A 131 -21.63 8.14 -8.22
C SER A 131 -22.55 8.76 -7.16
N THR A 132 -23.85 8.47 -7.19
CA THR A 132 -24.80 8.87 -6.14
C THR A 132 -24.49 8.19 -4.81
N TYR A 133 -24.29 6.87 -4.79
CA TYR A 133 -23.93 6.13 -3.58
C TYR A 133 -22.57 6.59 -3.02
N TYR A 134 -21.60 6.82 -3.89
CA TYR A 134 -20.31 7.37 -3.53
C TYR A 134 -20.44 8.75 -2.88
N SER A 135 -21.23 9.65 -3.48
CA SER A 135 -21.52 10.98 -2.93
C SER A 135 -22.15 10.91 -1.54
N HIS A 136 -23.09 9.99 -1.31
CA HIS A 136 -23.67 9.78 0.02
C HIS A 136 -22.65 9.29 1.05
N ALA A 137 -21.74 8.39 0.67
CA ALA A 137 -20.67 7.97 1.56
C ALA A 137 -19.76 9.15 1.94
N LEU A 138 -19.41 10.02 0.97
CA LEU A 138 -18.59 11.20 1.23
C LEU A 138 -19.29 12.24 2.11
N GLN A 139 -20.60 12.44 1.95
CA GLN A 139 -21.39 13.33 2.81
C GLN A 139 -21.36 12.89 4.29
N ILE A 140 -21.24 11.59 4.56
CA ILE A 140 -21.09 11.05 5.92
C ILE A 140 -19.62 11.14 6.36
N LEU A 141 -18.68 10.79 5.47
CA LEU A 141 -17.26 10.71 5.80
C LEU A 141 -16.65 12.09 6.11
N ILE A 142 -16.88 13.09 5.26
CA ILE A 142 -16.21 14.41 5.36
C ILE A 142 -16.39 15.05 6.75
N PRO A 143 -17.61 15.11 7.34
CA PRO A 143 -17.79 15.63 8.69
C PRO A 143 -17.02 14.83 9.76
N ILE A 144 -17.01 13.49 9.67
CA ILE A 144 -16.29 12.61 10.61
C ILE A 144 -14.80 12.94 10.58
N LEU A 145 -14.22 13.15 9.39
CA LEU A 145 -12.82 13.53 9.23
C LEU A 145 -12.47 14.89 9.86
N GLY A 146 -13.45 15.79 9.99
CA GLY A 146 -13.28 17.07 10.68
C GLY A 146 -13.19 16.93 12.21
N SER A 147 -13.57 15.78 12.78
CA SER A 147 -13.57 15.51 14.21
C SER A 147 -12.42 14.56 14.60
N SER A 148 -11.45 15.05 15.40
CA SER A 148 -10.21 14.31 15.67
C SER A 148 -10.41 12.99 16.43
N THR A 149 -11.50 12.83 17.19
CA THR A 149 -11.75 11.64 18.02
C THR A 149 -12.47 10.54 17.25
N GLU A 150 -13.47 10.88 16.43
CA GLU A 150 -14.23 9.89 15.64
C GLU A 150 -13.47 9.44 14.40
N ALA A 151 -12.55 10.27 13.89
CA ALA A 151 -11.63 9.90 12.83
C ALA A 151 -10.69 8.74 13.18
N LEU A 152 -10.51 8.39 14.46
CA LEU A 152 -9.67 7.27 14.91
C LEU A 152 -10.45 5.95 15.07
N ASN A 153 -11.38 5.68 14.15
CA ASN A 153 -12.21 4.48 14.16
C ASN A 153 -11.83 3.52 13.01
N GLU A 154 -11.63 2.23 13.31
CA GLU A 154 -11.34 1.20 12.32
C GLU A 154 -12.44 1.06 11.23
N GLU A 155 -13.69 1.40 11.54
CA GLU A 155 -14.78 1.43 10.56
C GLU A 155 -14.59 2.55 9.54
N VAL A 156 -14.12 3.71 9.98
CA VAL A 156 -13.81 4.84 9.09
C VAL A 156 -12.64 4.47 8.18
N LEU A 157 -11.62 3.78 8.71
CA LEU A 157 -10.50 3.30 7.90
C LEU A 157 -10.95 2.28 6.85
N ALA A 158 -11.80 1.33 7.23
CA ALA A 158 -12.36 0.34 6.31
C ALA A 158 -13.21 1.00 5.22
N ALA A 159 -14.01 2.01 5.56
CA ALA A 159 -14.77 2.79 4.59
C ALA A 159 -13.84 3.53 3.61
N ILE A 160 -12.78 4.18 4.09
CA ILE A 160 -11.76 4.84 3.27
C ILE A 160 -11.14 3.86 2.28
N VAL A 161 -10.76 2.65 2.72
CA VAL A 161 -10.21 1.60 1.84
C VAL A 161 -11.17 1.25 0.70
N ILE A 162 -12.46 1.04 1.01
CA ILE A 162 -13.48 0.67 0.01
C ILE A 162 -13.74 1.82 -0.97
N LEU A 163 -13.87 3.04 -0.45
CA LEU A 163 -14.09 4.24 -1.29
C LEU A 163 -12.88 4.54 -2.17
N ARG A 164 -11.67 4.28 -1.67
CA ARG A 164 -10.46 4.37 -2.48
C ARG A 164 -10.45 3.35 -3.62
N GLN A 165 -10.88 2.11 -3.34
CA GLN A 165 -11.02 1.11 -4.40
C GLN A 165 -12.05 1.52 -5.46
N TYR A 166 -13.11 2.24 -5.07
CA TYR A 166 -14.09 2.79 -6.01
C TYR A 166 -13.44 3.83 -6.94
N GLU A 167 -12.63 4.74 -6.41
CA GLU A 167 -11.93 5.76 -7.22
C GLU A 167 -11.02 5.12 -8.26
N GLU A 168 -10.29 4.06 -7.89
CA GLU A 168 -9.37 3.31 -8.76
C GLU A 168 -10.08 2.64 -9.95
N MET A 169 -11.39 2.41 -9.86
CA MET A 169 -12.20 1.85 -10.95
C MET A 169 -12.72 2.91 -11.93
N THR A 170 -12.45 4.19 -11.71
CA THR A 170 -12.91 5.29 -12.56
C THR A 170 -11.83 5.76 -13.53
N ASP A 171 -12.21 6.06 -14.78
CA ASP A 171 -11.26 6.51 -15.82
C ASP A 171 -10.56 7.83 -15.48
N THR A 172 -11.16 8.61 -14.58
CA THR A 172 -10.63 9.83 -14.01
C THR A 172 -10.26 9.61 -12.56
N ASP A 173 -9.29 8.75 -12.27
CA ASP A 173 -8.67 8.72 -10.94
C ASP A 173 -7.79 9.97 -10.77
N PHE A 174 -8.44 11.12 -10.58
CA PHE A 174 -7.74 12.35 -10.22
C PHE A 174 -7.13 12.23 -8.80
N GLY A 175 -7.48 11.19 -8.03
CA GLY A 175 -7.10 11.03 -6.63
C GLY A 175 -7.43 12.27 -5.78
N VAL A 176 -8.35 13.14 -6.21
CA VAL A 176 -8.53 14.50 -5.66
C VAL A 176 -9.20 14.48 -4.29
N HIS A 177 -9.95 13.42 -3.94
CA HIS A 177 -10.79 13.45 -2.74
C HIS A 177 -10.20 12.68 -1.54
N LEU A 178 -9.68 11.47 -1.73
CA LEU A 178 -9.14 10.69 -0.61
C LEU A 178 -7.63 10.76 -0.42
N SER A 179 -6.83 11.29 -1.36
CA SER A 179 -5.37 11.42 -1.13
C SER A 179 -4.99 12.50 -0.11
N GLY A 180 -5.91 13.43 0.20
CA GLY A 180 -5.76 14.34 1.34
C GLY A 180 -5.71 13.60 2.69
N SER A 181 -6.08 12.31 2.69
CA SER A 181 -6.08 11.46 3.87
C SER A 181 -4.69 11.02 4.32
N SER A 182 -3.58 11.21 3.60
CA SER A 182 -2.26 10.77 4.09
C SER A 182 -1.94 11.30 5.51
N LYS A 183 -2.35 12.53 5.85
CA LYS A 183 -2.23 13.06 7.22
C LYS A 183 -3.18 12.38 8.23
N LEU A 184 -4.38 12.03 7.79
CA LEU A 184 -5.39 11.34 8.59
C LEU A 184 -5.02 9.86 8.80
N LEU A 185 -4.64 9.15 7.74
CA LEU A 185 -4.09 7.80 7.75
C LEU A 185 -2.88 7.72 8.68
N ASN A 186 -1.99 8.72 8.63
CA ASN A 186 -0.89 8.86 9.59
C ASN A 186 -1.33 8.89 11.05
N SER A 187 -2.48 9.49 11.35
CA SER A 187 -3.08 9.49 12.70
C SER A 187 -3.76 8.16 13.03
N MET A 188 -4.30 7.46 12.03
CA MET A 188 -4.98 6.17 12.19
C MET A 188 -4.01 4.97 12.34
N PHE A 189 -2.70 5.14 12.09
CA PHE A 189 -1.73 4.05 12.24
C PHE A 189 -1.48 3.58 13.66
N SER A 190 -2.05 4.21 14.69
CA SER A 190 -2.12 3.59 16.02
C SER A 190 -2.88 2.25 16.01
N LEU A 191 -3.61 1.93 14.93
CA LEU A 191 -4.31 0.66 14.71
C LEU A 191 -3.44 -0.41 14.03
N ALA A 192 -2.30 -0.05 13.42
CA ALA A 192 -1.51 -0.90 12.53
C ALA A 192 -0.81 -2.10 13.22
N SER A 193 -0.87 -2.17 14.55
CA SER A 193 -0.29 -3.24 15.36
C SER A 193 -1.23 -3.75 16.46
N LYS A 194 -2.53 -3.45 16.36
CA LYS A 194 -3.55 -3.84 17.36
C LYS A 194 -4.33 -5.10 17.01
N GLY A 195 -4.06 -5.72 15.85
CA GLY A 195 -4.89 -6.76 15.28
C GLY A 195 -6.24 -6.25 14.77
N GLY A 196 -7.10 -7.18 14.36
CA GLY A 196 -8.48 -6.87 13.98
C GLY A 196 -8.60 -6.12 12.65
N LEU A 197 -9.73 -5.44 12.49
CA LEU A 197 -10.08 -4.74 11.25
C LEU A 197 -9.15 -3.54 10.99
N GLY A 198 -8.82 -2.76 12.03
CA GLY A 198 -7.92 -1.62 11.88
C GLY A 198 -6.54 -1.99 11.33
N GLU A 199 -5.93 -3.06 11.85
CA GLU A 199 -4.66 -3.56 11.31
C GLU A 199 -4.81 -4.10 9.88
N ALA A 200 -5.84 -4.90 9.59
CA ALA A 200 -6.08 -5.42 8.25
C ALA A 200 -6.24 -4.29 7.21
N ALA A 201 -7.01 -3.25 7.56
CA ALA A 201 -7.20 -2.08 6.72
C ALA A 201 -5.88 -1.30 6.52
N SER A 202 -5.05 -1.18 7.56
CA SER A 202 -3.75 -0.48 7.44
C SER A 202 -2.80 -1.16 6.45
N TRP A 203 -2.78 -2.49 6.41
CA TRP A 203 -1.97 -3.25 5.44
C TRP A 203 -2.42 -3.00 3.99
N ILE A 204 -3.73 -2.83 3.77
CA ILE A 204 -4.26 -2.48 2.44
C ILE A 204 -3.86 -1.04 2.08
N VAL A 205 -3.98 -0.10 3.03
CA VAL A 205 -3.56 1.29 2.84
C VAL A 205 -2.07 1.38 2.49
N LEU A 206 -1.20 0.62 3.16
CA LEU A 206 0.23 0.57 2.83
C LEU A 206 0.47 0.15 1.39
N ARG A 207 -0.30 -0.82 0.87
CA ARG A 207 -0.22 -1.25 -0.52
C ARG A 207 -0.79 -0.22 -1.50
N GLN A 208 -1.88 0.46 -1.14
CA GLN A 208 -2.46 1.53 -1.97
C GLN A 208 -1.53 2.74 -2.09
N ASP A 209 -0.74 3.05 -1.05
CA ASP A 209 0.20 4.20 -1.08
C ASP A 209 1.25 4.07 -2.18
N TYR A 210 1.65 2.86 -2.57
CA TYR A 210 2.52 2.66 -3.74
C TYR A 210 1.93 3.21 -5.02
N TRP A 211 0.68 2.86 -5.29
CA TRP A 211 -0.02 3.29 -6.49
C TRP A 211 -0.17 4.81 -6.47
N VAL A 212 -0.54 5.37 -5.32
CA VAL A 212 -0.75 6.82 -5.16
C VAL A 212 0.56 7.57 -5.39
N ALA A 213 1.65 7.11 -4.79
CA ALA A 213 2.99 7.68 -4.98
C ALA A 213 3.40 7.65 -6.45
N LEU A 214 3.12 6.54 -7.15
CA LEU A 214 3.43 6.39 -8.58
C LEU A 214 2.62 7.36 -9.45
N VAL A 215 1.30 7.38 -9.31
CA VAL A 215 0.42 8.20 -10.17
C VAL A 215 0.58 9.68 -9.89
N LYS A 216 0.79 10.06 -8.62
CA LYS A 216 0.94 11.47 -8.23
C LYS A 216 2.38 11.98 -8.30
N SER A 217 3.35 11.11 -8.57
CA SER A 217 4.77 11.44 -8.49
C SER A 217 5.12 12.07 -7.13
N GLN A 218 4.63 11.48 -6.04
CA GLN A 218 4.83 11.94 -4.68
C GLN A 218 5.64 10.92 -3.87
N PRO A 219 6.37 11.36 -2.81
CA PRO A 219 7.05 10.43 -1.91
C PRO A 219 6.06 9.51 -1.19
N LEU A 220 6.50 8.28 -0.93
CA LEU A 220 5.82 7.33 -0.05
C LEU A 220 5.61 7.93 1.35
N SER A 221 4.39 7.82 1.88
CA SER A 221 3.90 8.66 2.99
C SER A 221 3.64 7.92 4.30
N ILE A 222 3.56 6.59 4.25
CA ILE A 222 3.27 5.72 5.40
C ILE A 222 4.46 5.65 6.37
N ASN A 223 4.18 5.82 7.66
CA ASN A 223 5.12 5.55 8.73
C ASN A 223 5.21 4.05 9.04
N LEU A 224 6.32 3.43 8.67
CA LEU A 224 6.57 2.01 8.91
C LEU A 224 6.69 1.64 10.40
N ASP A 225 7.07 2.59 11.28
CA ASP A 225 7.25 2.32 12.71
C ASP A 225 5.95 1.85 13.39
N SER A 226 4.80 2.27 12.87
CA SER A 226 3.49 1.93 13.39
C SER A 226 3.17 0.43 13.32
N TYR A 227 3.84 -0.29 12.43
CA TYR A 227 3.62 -1.72 12.22
C TYR A 227 4.53 -2.58 13.09
N LYS A 228 5.57 -2.03 13.75
CA LYS A 228 6.61 -2.80 14.47
C LYS A 228 6.06 -3.83 15.47
N GLY A 229 4.90 -3.56 16.08
CA GLY A 229 4.22 -4.47 17.01
C GLY A 229 3.28 -5.50 16.36
N SER A 230 3.18 -5.53 15.03
CA SER A 230 2.28 -6.42 14.30
C SER A 230 2.68 -7.88 14.49
N SER A 231 1.67 -8.72 14.73
CA SER A 231 1.82 -10.17 14.74
C SER A 231 2.21 -10.76 13.37
N SER A 232 2.04 -10.01 12.27
CA SER A 232 2.40 -10.46 10.92
C SER A 232 3.90 -10.73 10.75
N PHE A 233 4.75 -10.19 11.62
CA PHE A 233 6.20 -10.42 11.59
C PHE A 233 6.65 -11.67 12.37
N VAL A 234 5.73 -12.32 13.09
CA VAL A 234 6.04 -13.48 13.95
C VAL A 234 5.31 -14.73 13.45
N VAL A 235 4.14 -14.56 12.86
CA VAL A 235 3.28 -15.65 12.41
C VAL A 235 3.64 -16.05 10.97
N SER A 236 3.78 -17.36 10.72
CA SER A 236 4.18 -17.91 9.41
C SER A 236 3.01 -18.26 8.47
N ASP A 237 1.82 -17.73 8.75
CA ASP A 237 0.66 -17.90 7.87
C ASP A 237 0.89 -17.18 6.52
N PRO A 238 0.46 -17.72 5.37
CA PRO A 238 0.70 -17.12 4.06
C PRO A 238 0.30 -15.64 3.95
N GLU A 239 -0.80 -15.24 4.59
CA GLU A 239 -1.30 -13.87 4.61
C GLU A 239 -0.37 -12.92 5.39
N CYS A 240 0.17 -13.39 6.52
CA CYS A 240 1.17 -12.66 7.29
C CYS A 240 2.48 -12.52 6.51
N LEU A 241 2.89 -13.57 5.80
CA LEU A 241 4.06 -13.52 4.91
C LEU A 241 3.86 -12.50 3.78
N ALA A 242 2.66 -12.38 3.23
CA ALA A 242 2.34 -11.36 2.23
C ALA A 242 2.49 -9.94 2.80
N ASN A 243 2.04 -9.69 4.04
CA ASN A 243 2.26 -8.41 4.73
C ASN A 243 3.74 -8.14 4.96
N LEU A 244 4.50 -9.13 5.41
CA LEU A 244 5.95 -9.01 5.61
C LEU A 244 6.68 -8.63 4.33
N VAL A 245 6.39 -9.34 3.22
CA VAL A 245 7.00 -9.06 1.92
C VAL A 245 6.59 -7.69 1.41
N GLY A 246 5.31 -7.30 1.55
CA GLY A 246 4.85 -5.96 1.20
C GLY A 246 5.55 -4.86 1.99
N TYR A 247 5.71 -5.04 3.30
CA TYR A 247 6.46 -4.13 4.17
C TYR A 247 7.93 -4.01 3.74
N GLN A 248 8.58 -5.13 3.43
CA GLN A 248 9.97 -5.16 2.98
C GLN A 248 10.17 -4.44 1.64
N HIS A 249 9.27 -4.66 0.68
CA HIS A 249 9.30 -3.95 -0.60
C HIS A 249 9.07 -2.45 -0.40
N TYR A 250 8.35 -2.04 0.66
CA TYR A 250 8.04 -0.64 0.89
C TYR A 250 9.28 0.08 1.40
N SER A 251 10.04 -0.56 2.29
CA SER A 251 11.39 -0.13 2.67
C SER A 251 12.32 -0.01 1.45
N LEU A 252 12.30 -1.01 0.55
CA LEU A 252 13.12 -0.97 -0.67
C LEU A 252 12.76 0.21 -1.59
N ALA A 253 11.47 0.46 -1.81
CA ALA A 253 11.03 1.58 -2.63
C ALA A 253 11.44 2.93 -2.03
N ARG A 254 11.36 3.08 -0.70
CA ARG A 254 11.91 4.26 0.00
C ARG A 254 13.41 4.40 -0.22
N MET A 255 14.19 3.32 -0.13
CA MET A 255 15.62 3.36 -0.42
C MET A 255 15.88 3.89 -1.84
N ILE A 256 15.18 3.35 -2.84
CA ILE A 256 15.33 3.78 -4.25
C ILE A 256 15.02 5.28 -4.39
N LEU A 257 13.93 5.77 -3.79
CA LEU A 257 13.58 7.19 -3.83
C LEU A 257 14.65 8.09 -3.19
N HIS A 258 15.28 7.64 -2.11
CA HIS A 258 16.36 8.37 -1.44
C HIS A 258 17.68 8.31 -2.22
N ILE A 259 18.02 7.18 -2.84
CA ILE A 259 19.23 7.00 -3.65
C ILE A 259 19.17 7.89 -4.90
N PHE A 260 18.03 7.89 -5.60
CA PHE A 260 17.85 8.60 -6.87
C PHE A 260 17.16 9.96 -6.69
N ASN A 261 17.33 10.59 -5.53
CA ASN A 261 16.72 11.88 -5.23
C ASN A 261 17.30 13.00 -6.15
N PRO A 262 16.49 13.61 -7.03
CA PRO A 262 16.97 14.58 -8.03
C PRO A 262 17.51 15.87 -7.41
N TYR A 263 17.09 16.19 -6.19
CA TYR A 263 17.51 17.39 -5.47
C TYR A 263 18.95 17.32 -4.94
N LEU A 264 19.62 16.17 -5.05
CA LEU A 264 20.99 16.00 -4.58
C LEU A 264 22.04 16.50 -5.60
N SER A 265 21.63 16.78 -6.84
CA SER A 265 22.56 17.05 -7.96
C SER A 265 23.35 18.36 -7.88
N LYS A 266 22.79 19.44 -7.33
CA LYS A 266 23.42 20.77 -7.31
C LYS A 266 24.23 21.01 -6.03
N PRO A 267 25.52 21.39 -6.07
CA PRO A 267 26.29 21.64 -4.85
C PRO A 267 25.75 22.87 -4.09
N SER A 268 25.37 22.68 -2.83
CA SER A 268 24.98 23.74 -1.87
C SER A 268 25.02 23.19 -0.44
N LEU A 269 25.07 24.06 0.57
CA LEU A 269 25.01 23.63 1.99
C LEU A 269 23.75 22.81 2.28
N ASP A 270 22.60 23.24 1.74
CA ASP A 270 21.34 22.51 1.87
C ASP A 270 21.38 21.15 1.14
N THR A 271 22.06 21.07 0.00
CA THR A 271 22.25 19.81 -0.72
C THR A 271 23.10 18.83 0.08
N PHE A 272 24.19 19.27 0.71
CA PHE A 272 25.01 18.40 1.56
C PHE A 272 24.20 17.89 2.77
N ARG A 273 23.39 18.75 3.39
CA ARG A 273 22.46 18.33 4.45
C ARG A 273 21.48 17.27 3.95
N ARG A 274 20.82 17.51 2.81
CA ARG A 274 19.88 16.56 2.20
C ARG A 274 20.55 15.25 1.81
N ARG A 275 21.79 15.25 1.33
CA ARG A 275 22.56 14.02 1.03
C ARG A 275 22.72 13.18 2.28
N ARG A 276 23.15 13.79 3.38
CA ARG A 276 23.30 13.10 4.67
C ARG A 276 21.97 12.54 5.19
N GLU A 277 20.89 13.32 5.09
CA GLU A 277 19.54 12.86 5.45
C GLU A 277 19.09 11.69 4.56
N SER A 278 19.36 11.76 3.25
CA SER A 278 19.04 10.69 2.30
C SER A 278 19.82 9.41 2.59
N GLU A 279 21.13 9.53 2.83
CA GLU A 279 21.99 8.39 3.19
C GLU A 279 21.54 7.74 4.50
N GLN A 280 21.20 8.54 5.52
CA GLN A 280 20.65 8.02 6.77
C GLN A 280 19.32 7.28 6.53
N ALA A 281 18.42 7.85 5.74
CA ALA A 281 17.15 7.21 5.41
C ALA A 281 17.34 5.92 4.61
N VAL A 282 18.32 5.85 3.70
CA VAL A 282 18.70 4.61 3.00
C VAL A 282 19.16 3.57 4.01
N LEU A 283 20.07 3.93 4.92
CA LEU A 283 20.60 3.01 5.93
C LEU A 283 19.51 2.49 6.88
N ASP A 284 18.59 3.35 7.33
CA ASP A 284 17.50 2.96 8.23
C ASP A 284 16.54 1.96 7.55
N ASN A 285 16.14 2.23 6.30
CA ASN A 285 15.30 1.31 5.53
C ASN A 285 16.06 0.02 5.16
N PHE A 286 17.36 0.11 4.90
CA PHE A 286 18.19 -1.04 4.57
C PHE A 286 18.33 -2.00 5.76
N ARG A 287 18.59 -1.46 6.96
CA ARG A 287 18.63 -2.23 8.21
C ARG A 287 17.30 -2.92 8.50
N LEU A 288 16.19 -2.23 8.29
CA LEU A 288 14.85 -2.80 8.46
C LEU A 288 14.63 -3.97 7.49
N LEU A 289 14.96 -3.77 6.21
CA LEU A 289 14.84 -4.78 5.15
C LEU A 289 15.71 -6.02 5.43
N LEU A 290 16.95 -5.82 5.87
CA LEU A 290 17.87 -6.91 6.26
C LEU A 290 17.40 -7.63 7.51
N GLY A 291 17.02 -6.89 8.55
CA GLY A 291 16.55 -7.43 9.82
C GLY A 291 15.31 -8.31 9.64
N LEU A 292 14.38 -7.94 8.74
CA LEU A 292 13.24 -8.76 8.39
C LEU A 292 13.65 -10.10 7.78
N ALA A 293 14.61 -10.09 6.84
CA ALA A 293 15.10 -11.30 6.19
C ALA A 293 15.85 -12.23 7.16
N ILE A 294 16.68 -11.66 8.05
CA ILE A 294 17.41 -12.41 9.08
C ILE A 294 16.44 -13.02 10.10
N SER A 295 15.43 -12.25 10.54
CA SER A 295 14.48 -12.69 11.55
C SER A 295 13.46 -13.70 11.02
N ASN A 296 13.24 -13.74 9.71
CA ASN A 296 12.26 -14.60 9.05
C ASN A 296 12.94 -15.51 8.02
N PRO A 297 13.86 -16.40 8.45
CA PRO A 297 14.68 -17.16 7.52
C PRO A 297 13.83 -18.05 6.61
N LEU A 298 12.65 -18.51 7.04
CA LEU A 298 11.75 -19.34 6.23
C LEU A 298 11.21 -18.62 4.99
N VAL A 299 11.17 -17.28 4.99
CA VAL A 299 10.69 -16.47 3.87
C VAL A 299 11.82 -16.21 2.89
N VAL A 300 12.11 -17.17 2.01
CA VAL A 300 13.24 -17.07 1.06
C VAL A 300 13.20 -15.80 0.22
N ASN A 301 12.01 -15.38 -0.20
CA ASN A 301 11.84 -14.15 -0.99
C ASN A 301 12.43 -12.93 -0.26
N ALA A 302 12.28 -12.87 1.08
CA ALA A 302 12.86 -11.80 1.85
C ALA A 302 14.40 -11.81 1.83
N SER A 303 15.01 -13.00 1.83
CA SER A 303 16.46 -13.16 1.67
C SER A 303 16.95 -12.77 0.28
N PHE A 304 16.19 -13.06 -0.80
CA PHE A 304 16.55 -12.61 -2.14
C PHE A 304 16.55 -11.08 -2.23
N THR A 305 15.51 -10.43 -1.72
CA THR A 305 15.41 -8.97 -1.65
C THR A 305 16.57 -8.36 -0.85
N ALA A 306 16.90 -8.97 0.29
CA ALA A 306 18.05 -8.57 1.10
C ALA A 306 19.39 -8.72 0.39
N ALA A 307 19.62 -9.82 -0.34
CA ALA A 307 20.84 -10.02 -1.11
C ALA A 307 21.01 -8.97 -2.23
N HIS A 308 19.92 -8.59 -2.91
CA HIS A 308 19.95 -7.51 -3.88
C HIS A 308 20.24 -6.15 -3.23
N ALA A 309 19.63 -5.86 -2.08
CA ALA A 309 19.90 -4.63 -1.32
C ALA A 309 21.36 -4.59 -0.81
N LEU A 310 21.92 -5.71 -0.35
CA LEU A 310 23.33 -5.83 0.05
C LEU A 310 24.28 -5.52 -1.10
N ARG A 311 23.98 -6.01 -2.31
CA ARG A 311 24.78 -5.68 -3.49
C ARG A 311 24.80 -4.18 -3.81
N ALA A 312 23.67 -3.50 -3.61
CA ALA A 312 23.54 -2.08 -3.94
C ALA A 312 24.07 -1.16 -2.82
N CYS A 313 23.84 -1.52 -1.56
CA CYS A 313 23.97 -0.62 -0.41
C CYS A 313 24.85 -1.20 0.72
N GLY A 314 25.47 -2.37 0.53
CA GLY A 314 26.25 -3.05 1.58
C GLY A 314 27.41 -2.23 2.13
N ILE A 315 27.94 -1.27 1.35
CA ILE A 315 28.97 -0.33 1.79
C ILE A 315 28.54 0.54 2.99
N TYR A 316 27.24 0.77 3.17
CA TYR A 316 26.75 1.59 4.29
C TYR A 316 26.82 0.85 5.65
N LEU A 317 27.06 -0.46 5.68
CA LEU A 317 27.20 -1.23 6.93
C LEU A 317 28.61 -1.05 7.50
N THR A 318 28.70 -0.34 8.63
CA THR A 318 29.96 -0.07 9.32
C THR A 318 30.13 -0.83 10.63
N ASP A 319 29.04 -1.37 11.19
CA ASP A 319 29.09 -2.20 12.38
C ASP A 319 29.54 -3.64 12.01
N PRO A 320 30.65 -4.15 12.57
CA PRO A 320 31.13 -5.52 12.31
C PRO A 320 30.09 -6.60 12.62
N LYS A 321 29.15 -6.34 13.53
CA LYS A 321 28.04 -7.26 13.81
C LYS A 321 27.07 -7.31 12.63
N GLU A 322 26.65 -6.16 12.10
CA GLU A 322 25.75 -6.07 10.93
C GLU A 322 26.37 -6.76 9.71
N GLN A 323 27.68 -6.55 9.50
CA GLN A 323 28.45 -7.18 8.44
C GLN A 323 28.45 -8.71 8.57
N ARG A 324 28.72 -9.24 9.77
CA ARG A 324 28.76 -10.69 10.02
C ARG A 324 27.40 -11.35 9.81
N GLU A 325 26.32 -10.75 10.36
CA GLU A 325 24.95 -11.26 10.18
C GLU A 325 24.54 -11.22 8.70
N SER A 326 25.00 -10.21 7.95
CA SER A 326 24.74 -10.13 6.51
C SER A 326 25.44 -11.23 5.72
N LEU A 327 26.68 -11.58 6.07
CA LEU A 327 27.40 -12.69 5.44
C LEU A 327 26.78 -14.05 5.79
N ASP A 328 26.38 -14.24 7.05
CA ASP A 328 25.67 -15.45 7.48
C ASP A 328 24.31 -15.61 6.77
N LEU A 329 23.58 -14.51 6.54
CA LEU A 329 22.37 -14.52 5.71
C LEU A 329 22.66 -15.00 4.28
N LEU A 330 23.73 -14.51 3.65
CA LEU A 330 24.11 -14.88 2.29
C LEU A 330 24.54 -16.36 2.19
N ASP A 331 25.32 -16.84 3.15
CA ASP A 331 25.72 -18.25 3.22
C ASP A 331 24.50 -19.16 3.40
N LYS A 332 23.61 -18.84 4.34
CA LYS A 332 22.35 -19.58 4.54
C LYS A 332 21.46 -19.57 3.29
N LEU A 333 21.40 -18.44 2.59
CA LEU A 333 20.65 -18.32 1.33
C LEU A 333 21.24 -19.27 0.28
N HIS A 334 22.56 -19.28 0.11
CA HIS A 334 23.25 -20.18 -0.82
C HIS A 334 23.00 -21.65 -0.47
N GLN A 335 23.23 -22.05 0.77
CA GLN A 335 23.06 -23.43 1.23
C GLN A 335 21.66 -23.95 0.99
N ARG A 336 20.65 -23.10 1.18
CA ARG A 336 19.25 -23.51 1.06
C ARG A 336 18.71 -23.51 -0.37
N THR A 337 19.16 -22.59 -1.23
CA THR A 337 18.52 -22.34 -2.53
C THR A 337 19.44 -22.56 -3.73
N GLY A 338 20.75 -22.68 -3.51
CA GLY A 338 21.76 -22.65 -4.57
C GLY A 338 21.97 -21.26 -5.18
N TRP A 339 21.35 -20.20 -4.63
CA TRP A 339 21.57 -18.83 -5.10
C TRP A 339 23.05 -18.47 -4.98
N ARG A 340 23.61 -17.87 -6.03
CA ARG A 340 25.05 -17.57 -6.08
C ARG A 340 25.35 -16.31 -5.29
N THR A 341 25.94 -16.46 -4.09
CA THR A 341 26.28 -15.34 -3.19
C THR A 341 27.78 -15.12 -3.03
N LYS A 342 28.64 -16.10 -3.35
CA LYS A 342 30.10 -16.02 -3.14
C LYS A 342 30.75 -14.74 -3.67
N ASP A 343 30.48 -14.39 -4.93
CA ASP A 343 31.04 -13.17 -5.53
C ASP A 343 30.63 -11.89 -4.75
N LEU A 344 29.41 -11.87 -4.18
CA LEU A 344 28.94 -10.77 -3.35
C LEU A 344 29.64 -10.75 -1.99
N GLU A 345 29.79 -11.90 -1.34
CA GLU A 345 30.48 -12.04 -0.07
C GLU A 345 31.94 -11.58 -0.17
N GLU A 346 32.64 -11.96 -1.25
CA GLU A 346 34.02 -11.53 -1.52
C GLU A 346 34.11 -10.01 -1.73
N GLN A 347 33.19 -9.44 -2.52
CA GLN A 347 33.11 -7.99 -2.74
C GLN A 347 32.88 -7.22 -1.44
N LEU A 348 31.93 -7.66 -0.63
CA LEU A 348 31.61 -7.03 0.66
C LEU A 348 32.80 -7.11 1.63
N ASN A 349 33.41 -8.29 1.79
CA ASN A 349 34.58 -8.47 2.64
C ASN A 349 35.77 -7.59 2.21
N SER A 350 36.03 -7.50 0.91
CA SER A 350 37.06 -6.63 0.36
C SER A 350 36.77 -5.16 0.68
N GLN A 351 35.54 -4.70 0.48
CA GLN A 351 35.16 -3.31 0.74
C GLN A 351 35.27 -2.96 2.23
N TRP A 352 34.69 -3.76 3.11
CA TRP A 352 34.71 -3.49 4.55
C TRP A 352 36.12 -3.56 5.15
N SER A 353 37.00 -4.41 4.62
CA SER A 353 38.41 -4.45 5.01
C SER A 353 39.17 -3.19 4.56
N GLN A 354 38.88 -2.67 3.36
CA GLN A 354 39.52 -1.45 2.86
C GLN A 354 39.09 -0.22 3.65
N ASP A 355 37.82 -0.08 4.04
CA ASP A 355 37.35 1.06 4.86
C ASP A 355 37.97 1.06 6.26
N SER A 356 38.27 -0.12 6.82
CA SER A 356 39.02 -0.23 8.08
C SER A 356 40.48 0.25 7.95
N CYS A 357 41.06 0.21 6.75
CA CYS A 357 42.42 0.69 6.45
C CYS A 357 42.48 2.13 5.90
N ASN A 358 41.46 2.60 5.18
CA ASN A 358 41.43 3.87 4.44
C ASN A 358 40.70 5.01 5.17
N SER A 359 40.58 4.95 6.50
CA SER A 359 40.07 6.08 7.27
C SER A 359 41.06 7.24 7.29
N ALA A 360 41.22 7.93 6.15
CA ALA A 360 41.95 9.18 6.00
C ALA A 360 41.33 10.34 6.84
N PHE A 361 40.19 10.10 7.48
CA PHE A 361 39.52 10.98 8.43
C PHE A 361 39.35 10.39 9.83
N GLY A 362 39.90 9.20 10.12
CA GLY A 362 39.79 8.54 11.42
C GLY A 362 40.39 9.35 12.57
N HIS A 363 41.33 10.24 12.26
CA HIS A 363 41.95 11.15 13.22
C HIS A 363 41.09 12.38 13.58
N LEU A 364 40.06 12.74 12.81
CA LEU A 364 39.26 13.95 13.04
C LEU A 364 38.06 13.75 13.99
N PHE A 365 37.66 12.51 14.25
CA PHE A 365 36.53 12.19 15.16
C PHE A 365 36.92 11.32 16.36
N ALA A 366 38.22 11.02 16.54
CA ALA A 366 38.72 10.22 17.66
C ALA A 366 38.80 11.01 18.99
N GLU A 367 38.75 12.35 18.98
CA GLU A 367 38.91 13.15 20.21
C GLU A 367 37.62 13.44 20.99
N ALA A 368 36.45 12.94 20.55
CA ALA A 368 35.19 13.11 21.29
C ALA A 368 34.83 11.90 22.18
N ARG A 369 35.81 11.06 22.57
CA ARG A 369 35.64 10.05 23.63
C ARG A 369 36.81 10.11 24.60
N LYS A 370 36.74 11.04 25.56
CA LYS A 370 37.33 10.88 26.88
C LYS A 370 36.23 10.99 27.92
#